data_AF-A0A4Q3RYN2-F1
#
_entry.id   AF-A0A4Q3RYN2-F1
#
_cell.length_a   1.000
_cell.length_b   1.000
_cell.length_c   1.000
_cell.angle_alpha   90.00
_cell.angle_beta   90.00
_cell.angle_gamma   90.00
#
_symmetry.space_group_name_H-M   'P 1'
#
loop_
_entity.id
_entity.type
_entity.pdbx_description
1 polymer ?
#
loop_
_entity_poly.entity_id
_entity_poly.type
_entity_poly.pdbx_seq_one_letter_code
_entity_poly.pdbx_strand_id
1 'polypeptide(L)'
;MSRFHSYINSSKRIVDGYDAEHPFPIHLKKQFSANKQIGSRDRKMIAEICYAWFRTSHLFNRNLQDQNIVNAIFLCAQNEHPLLAALAPELNELVALPVPEKFAHLNLNPANLFPFKDALGAIESEPFFLSFLSQPLLFLRMRPGMEKVVIEKLKDHQSSFTQIGFACVALPNATKLEEVIALNKEAVVQDYSSQQVFNFLEQTNLDQGNKIVWDCCAASGGKSILVHDKLSGKIHLTVSDIRGTIMHNCKQRLQEAGVPIEHSFVTDVASELSQKLPADFSIIICDVPCTGSGTWSRTPEQLA
;
A
#
# COMPACT_ATOMS: atom_id res chain seq x y z
N MET A 1 18.43 -12.42 29.63
CA MET A 1 17.58 -12.61 28.44
C MET A 1 18.06 -11.64 27.37
N SER A 2 18.45 -12.11 26.17
CA SER A 2 18.96 -11.23 25.11
C SER A 2 17.91 -10.19 24.70
N ARG A 3 18.33 -8.98 24.30
CA ARG A 3 17.42 -7.93 23.81
C ARG A 3 16.47 -8.42 22.72
N PHE A 4 16.92 -9.36 21.88
CA PHE A 4 16.13 -9.91 20.77
C PHE A 4 14.97 -10.78 21.25
N HIS A 5 15.12 -11.51 22.36
CA HIS A 5 13.99 -12.21 23.00
C HIS A 5 12.98 -11.22 23.57
N SER A 6 13.44 -10.05 24.06
CA SER A 6 12.53 -8.97 24.50
C SER A 6 11.71 -8.41 23.33
N TYR A 7 12.32 -8.26 22.15
CA TYR A 7 11.60 -7.84 20.94
C TYR A 7 10.56 -8.87 20.49
N ILE A 8 10.91 -10.16 20.50
CA ILE A 8 9.97 -11.26 20.21
C ILE A 8 8.79 -11.21 21.20
N ASN A 9 9.07 -11.18 22.50
CA ASN A 9 8.01 -11.12 23.53
C ASN A 9 7.12 -9.89 23.39
N SER A 10 7.69 -8.73 23.07
CA SER A 10 6.92 -7.50 22.83
C SER A 10 6.03 -7.64 21.59
N SER A 11 6.57 -8.21 20.51
CA SER A 11 5.84 -8.43 19.27
C SER A 11 4.68 -9.40 19.48
N LYS A 12 4.90 -10.50 20.23
CA LYS A 12 3.85 -11.46 20.57
C LYS A 12 2.68 -10.80 21.28
N ARG A 13 2.96 -10.03 22.35
CA ARG A 13 1.93 -9.28 23.09
C ARG A 13 1.16 -8.30 22.21
N ILE A 14 1.84 -7.64 21.27
CA ILE A 14 1.21 -6.69 20.35
C ILE A 14 0.28 -7.42 19.38
N VAL A 15 0.73 -8.53 18.81
CA VAL A 15 -0.04 -9.36 17.86
C VAL A 15 -1.24 -10.01 18.57
N ASP A 16 -1.05 -10.64 19.73
CA ASP A 16 -2.13 -11.28 20.50
C ASP A 16 -3.18 -10.26 20.97
N GLY A 17 -2.77 -9.03 21.23
CA GLY A 17 -3.66 -7.94 21.64
C GLY A 17 -4.33 -7.19 20.49
N TYR A 18 -4.16 -7.62 19.24
CA TYR A 18 -4.76 -6.97 18.07
C TYR A 18 -6.15 -7.55 17.78
N ASP A 19 -7.18 -6.69 17.89
CA ASP A 19 -8.60 -7.05 17.73
C ASP A 19 -9.15 -6.82 16.30
N ALA A 20 -8.32 -6.32 15.39
CA ALA A 20 -8.70 -5.94 14.03
C ALA A 20 -9.81 -4.86 13.91
N GLU A 21 -10.16 -4.15 15.00
CA GLU A 21 -11.14 -3.06 14.94
C GLU A 21 -10.60 -1.85 14.14
N HIS A 22 -9.29 -1.64 14.21
CA HIS A 22 -8.59 -0.54 13.56
C HIS A 22 -7.38 -1.05 12.76
N PRO A 23 -6.88 -0.31 11.77
CA PRO A 23 -5.64 -0.67 11.07
C PRO A 23 -4.47 -0.93 12.03
N PHE A 24 -3.68 -1.97 11.78
CA PHE A 24 -2.57 -2.35 12.65
C PHE A 24 -1.54 -1.24 12.92
N PRO A 25 -1.21 -0.32 11.98
CA PRO A 25 -0.36 0.84 12.29
C PRO A 25 -0.90 1.73 13.42
N ILE A 26 -2.22 1.87 13.55
CA ILE A 26 -2.86 2.63 14.64
C ILE A 26 -2.69 1.89 15.97
N HIS A 27 -2.89 0.57 15.96
CA HIS A 27 -2.64 -0.29 17.12
C HIS A 27 -1.17 -0.20 17.58
N LEU A 28 -0.21 -0.36 16.67
CA LEU A 28 1.22 -0.19 16.96
C LEU A 28 1.52 1.17 17.60
N LYS A 29 0.97 2.25 17.05
CA LYS A 29 1.16 3.61 17.58
C LYS A 29 0.63 3.72 19.02
N LYS A 30 -0.53 3.13 19.32
CA LYS A 30 -1.11 3.07 20.67
C LYS A 30 -0.24 2.26 21.63
N GLN A 31 0.27 1.11 21.19
CA GLN A 31 1.15 0.27 22.01
C GLN A 31 2.49 0.97 22.33
N PHE A 32 3.08 1.64 21.35
CA PHE A 32 4.34 2.37 21.55
C PHE A 32 4.17 3.68 22.33
N SER A 33 3.02 4.34 22.25
CA SER A 33 2.75 5.54 23.06
C SER A 33 2.54 5.21 24.54
N ALA A 34 1.95 4.04 24.84
CA ALA A 34 1.83 3.51 26.19
C ALA A 34 3.17 3.05 26.80
N ASN A 35 4.14 2.66 25.95
CA ASN A 35 5.44 2.13 26.36
C ASN A 35 6.59 3.05 25.91
N LYS A 36 6.69 4.23 26.53
CA LYS A 36 7.66 5.28 26.15
C LYS A 36 9.13 4.86 26.28
N GLN A 37 9.43 3.84 27.07
CA GLN A 37 10.75 3.25 27.26
C GLN A 37 11.30 2.55 26.00
N ILE A 38 10.44 2.20 25.03
CA ILE A 38 10.86 1.55 23.78
C ILE A 38 11.40 2.62 22.83
N GLY A 39 12.70 2.55 22.53
CA GLY A 39 13.39 3.51 21.66
C GLY A 39 12.99 3.38 20.19
N SER A 40 13.33 4.36 19.36
CA SER A 40 12.95 4.38 17.93
C SER A 40 13.47 3.15 17.15
N ARG A 41 14.71 2.73 17.42
CA ARG A 41 15.30 1.52 16.81
C ARG A 41 14.56 0.25 17.23
N ASP A 42 14.20 0.15 18.51
CA ASP A 42 13.44 -0.99 19.05
C ASP A 42 12.05 -1.07 18.44
N ARG A 43 11.36 0.07 18.29
CA ARG A 43 10.04 0.14 17.64
C ARG A 43 10.09 -0.36 16.21
N LYS A 44 11.13 0.00 15.45
CA LYS A 44 11.32 -0.47 14.08
C LYS A 44 11.47 -1.98 14.04
N MET A 45 12.33 -2.55 14.88
CA MET A 45 12.56 -3.99 14.97
C MET A 45 11.28 -4.75 15.39
N ILE A 46 10.56 -4.25 16.40
CA ILE A 46 9.29 -4.85 16.86
C ILE A 46 8.23 -4.80 15.75
N ALA A 47 8.08 -3.66 15.06
CA ALA A 47 7.13 -3.55 13.95
C ALA A 47 7.48 -4.50 12.81
N GLU A 48 8.76 -4.59 12.44
CA GLU A 48 9.27 -5.52 11.42
C GLU A 48 8.93 -6.97 11.75
N ILE A 49 9.15 -7.40 13.01
CA ILE A 49 8.76 -8.72 13.50
C ILE A 49 7.26 -8.96 13.36
N CYS A 50 6.42 -8.00 13.79
CA CYS A 50 4.97 -8.14 13.68
C CYS A 50 4.52 -8.31 12.23
N TYR A 51 5.04 -7.51 11.30
CA TYR A 51 4.64 -7.60 9.90
C TYR A 51 5.20 -8.85 9.21
N ALA A 52 6.42 -9.30 9.53
CA ALA A 52 6.94 -10.57 9.03
C ALA A 52 6.09 -11.75 9.52
N TRP A 53 5.67 -11.71 10.78
CA TRP A 53 4.72 -12.69 11.33
C TRP A 53 3.40 -12.69 10.56
N PHE A 54 2.76 -11.54 10.38
CA PHE A 54 1.47 -11.49 9.66
C PHE A 54 1.56 -12.05 8.24
N ARG A 55 2.64 -11.75 7.51
CA ARG A 55 2.88 -12.28 6.16
C ARG A 55 2.98 -13.80 6.10
N THR A 56 3.43 -14.44 7.18
CA THR A 56 3.80 -15.87 7.20
C THR A 56 2.93 -16.71 8.13
N SER A 57 2.03 -16.10 8.89
CA SER A 57 1.24 -16.75 9.95
C SER A 57 0.55 -18.04 9.50
N HIS A 58 -0.01 -18.09 8.29
CA HIS A 58 -0.65 -19.29 7.72
C HIS A 58 0.31 -20.46 7.49
N LEU A 59 1.59 -20.21 7.15
CA LEU A 59 2.60 -21.27 7.04
C LEU A 59 2.78 -22.04 8.35
N PHE A 60 2.54 -21.35 9.47
CA PHE A 60 2.76 -21.87 10.81
C PHE A 60 1.45 -22.18 11.54
N ASN A 61 0.34 -22.36 10.81
CA ASN A 61 -0.99 -22.58 11.38
C ASN A 61 -1.37 -21.55 12.46
N ARG A 62 -0.94 -20.29 12.27
CA ARG A 62 -1.12 -19.18 13.22
C ARG A 62 -0.54 -19.43 14.61
N ASN A 63 0.40 -20.37 14.75
CA ASN A 63 1.04 -20.66 16.02
C ASN A 63 2.19 -19.69 16.31
N LEU A 64 1.93 -18.70 17.15
CA LEU A 64 2.84 -17.60 17.48
C LEU A 64 3.95 -18.03 18.47
N GLN A 65 4.82 -18.95 18.04
CA GLN A 65 6.01 -19.38 18.77
C GLN A 65 7.26 -18.62 18.32
N ASP A 66 8.25 -18.55 19.20
CA ASP A 66 9.52 -17.86 18.96
C ASP A 66 10.23 -18.40 17.71
N GLN A 67 10.26 -19.73 17.52
CA GLN A 67 10.85 -20.35 16.33
C GLN A 67 10.12 -19.95 15.04
N ASN A 68 8.79 -19.84 15.05
CA ASN A 68 8.03 -19.46 13.88
C ASN A 68 8.24 -17.97 13.53
N ILE A 69 8.45 -17.12 14.54
CA ILE A 69 8.85 -15.72 14.35
C ILE A 69 10.26 -15.63 13.74
N VAL A 70 11.21 -16.43 14.21
CA VAL A 70 12.56 -16.50 13.62
C VAL A 70 12.48 -16.94 12.15
N ASN A 71 11.70 -17.99 11.85
CA ASN A 71 11.48 -18.46 10.49
C ASN A 71 10.78 -17.41 9.61
N ALA A 72 9.82 -16.66 10.17
CA ALA A 72 9.16 -15.56 9.47
C ALA A 72 10.14 -14.46 9.04
N ILE A 73 11.05 -14.06 9.94
CA ILE A 73 12.12 -13.11 9.62
C ILE A 73 13.04 -13.67 8.54
N PHE A 74 13.44 -14.94 8.63
CA PHE A 74 14.29 -15.58 7.62
C PHE A 74 13.68 -15.55 6.21
N LEU A 75 12.38 -15.85 6.10
CA LEU A 75 11.64 -15.83 4.83
C LEU A 75 11.49 -14.42 4.25
N CYS A 76 11.32 -13.40 5.10
CA CYS A 76 11.12 -12.01 4.65
C CYS A 76 12.41 -11.21 4.42
N ALA A 77 13.47 -11.50 5.18
CA ALA A 77 14.73 -10.75 5.10
C ALA A 77 15.44 -11.02 3.76
N GLN A 78 16.14 -10.03 3.22
CA GLN A 78 16.92 -10.14 1.97
C GLN A 78 18.42 -9.93 2.21
N ASN A 79 18.78 -9.38 3.37
CA ASN A 79 20.15 -9.12 3.79
C ASN A 79 20.30 -9.57 5.25
N GLU A 80 21.53 -9.66 5.73
CA GLU A 80 21.83 -10.00 7.13
C GLU A 80 20.91 -9.26 8.11
N HIS A 81 20.35 -10.01 9.06
CA HIS A 81 19.34 -9.48 9.97
C HIS A 81 19.80 -9.62 11.43
N PRO A 82 19.84 -8.54 12.23
CA PRO A 82 20.38 -8.57 13.59
C PRO A 82 19.73 -9.60 14.53
N LEU A 83 18.43 -9.86 14.35
CA LEU A 83 17.73 -10.90 15.13
C LEU A 83 18.20 -12.30 14.75
N LEU A 84 18.41 -12.59 13.46
CA LEU A 84 18.88 -13.91 13.01
C LEU A 84 20.32 -14.12 13.45
N ALA A 85 21.20 -13.13 13.22
CA ALA A 85 22.59 -13.19 13.66
C ALA A 85 22.74 -13.50 15.17
N ALA A 86 21.77 -13.11 16.00
CA ALA A 86 21.80 -13.34 17.44
C ALA A 86 21.08 -14.61 17.90
N LEU A 87 20.06 -15.08 17.18
CA LEU A 87 19.18 -16.18 17.63
C LEU A 87 19.23 -17.43 16.75
N ALA A 88 19.60 -17.29 15.48
CA ALA A 88 19.75 -18.36 14.49
C ALA A 88 20.83 -17.98 13.46
N PRO A 89 22.13 -17.94 13.86
CA PRO A 89 23.23 -17.54 12.98
C PRO A 89 23.30 -18.36 11.68
N GLU A 90 22.97 -19.65 11.76
CA GLU A 90 22.89 -20.56 10.62
C GLU A 90 21.86 -20.13 9.58
N LEU A 91 20.70 -19.60 10.02
CA LEU A 91 19.73 -19.03 9.09
C LEU A 91 20.19 -17.69 8.55
N ASN A 92 20.93 -16.91 9.34
CA ASN A 92 21.46 -15.61 8.93
C ASN A 92 22.42 -15.73 7.74
N GLU A 93 23.24 -16.79 7.70
CA GLU A 93 24.15 -17.11 6.58
C GLU A 93 23.40 -17.42 5.27
N LEU A 94 22.16 -17.88 5.38
CA LEU A 94 21.32 -18.29 4.25
C LEU A 94 20.32 -17.20 3.81
N VAL A 95 20.34 -16.00 4.43
CA VAL A 95 19.33 -14.96 4.15
C VAL A 95 19.40 -14.44 2.71
N ALA A 96 20.56 -14.52 2.06
CA ALA A 96 20.71 -14.09 0.67
C ALA A 96 20.19 -15.12 -0.36
N LEU A 97 19.79 -16.32 0.07
CA LEU A 97 19.23 -17.32 -0.84
C LEU A 97 17.93 -16.83 -1.50
N PRO A 98 17.63 -17.25 -2.73
CA PRO A 98 16.32 -17.06 -3.33
C PRO A 98 15.20 -17.61 -2.43
N VAL A 99 14.06 -16.93 -2.40
CA VAL A 99 12.93 -17.30 -1.54
C VAL A 99 12.52 -18.78 -1.67
N PRO A 100 12.41 -19.38 -2.87
CA PRO A 100 12.09 -20.82 -2.99
C PRO A 100 13.08 -21.74 -2.26
N GLU A 101 14.38 -21.40 -2.26
CA GLU A 101 15.40 -22.19 -1.57
C GLU A 101 15.28 -22.06 -0.05
N LYS A 102 14.85 -20.89 0.46
CA LYS A 102 14.53 -20.71 1.89
C LYS A 102 13.36 -21.58 2.33
N PHE A 103 12.33 -21.72 1.49
CA PHE A 103 11.22 -22.65 1.75
C PHE A 103 11.70 -24.09 1.81
N ALA A 104 12.54 -24.50 0.86
CA ALA A 104 13.13 -25.83 0.84
C ALA A 104 13.96 -26.09 2.12
N HIS A 105 14.77 -25.13 2.56
CA HIS A 105 15.55 -25.23 3.79
C HIS A 105 14.68 -25.45 5.04
N LEU A 106 13.54 -24.75 5.14
CA LEU A 106 12.59 -24.92 6.25
C LEU A 106 11.61 -26.10 6.05
N ASN A 107 11.70 -26.82 4.93
CA ASN A 107 10.74 -27.86 4.53
C ASN A 107 9.28 -27.38 4.56
N LEU A 108 9.05 -26.17 4.03
CA LEU A 108 7.74 -25.52 3.96
C LEU A 108 7.21 -25.50 2.53
N ASN A 109 5.89 -25.51 2.37
CA ASN A 109 5.23 -25.38 1.07
C ASN A 109 4.75 -23.92 0.86
N PRO A 110 5.23 -23.20 -0.17
CA PRO A 110 4.78 -21.84 -0.50
C PRO A 110 3.26 -21.69 -0.63
N ALA A 111 2.57 -22.74 -1.07
CA ALA A 111 1.13 -22.71 -1.18
C ALA A 111 0.48 -22.38 0.18
N ASN A 112 1.02 -22.84 1.29
CA ASN A 112 0.42 -22.62 2.62
C ASN A 112 0.52 -21.18 3.11
N LEU A 113 1.18 -20.28 2.37
CA LEU A 113 1.22 -18.86 2.69
C LEU A 113 -0.14 -18.18 2.45
N PHE A 114 -0.90 -18.65 1.47
CA PHE A 114 -2.16 -18.03 1.05
C PHE A 114 -3.33 -19.01 1.25
N PRO A 115 -4.28 -18.72 2.15
CA PRO A 115 -5.35 -19.66 2.49
C PRO A 115 -6.48 -19.70 1.45
N PHE A 116 -6.57 -18.73 0.54
CA PHE A 116 -7.68 -18.61 -0.43
C PHE A 116 -7.31 -19.10 -1.84
N LYS A 117 -6.54 -20.18 -1.94
CA LYS A 117 -6.01 -20.70 -3.22
C LYS A 117 -7.11 -20.92 -4.26
N ASP A 118 -8.25 -21.46 -3.83
CA ASP A 118 -9.37 -21.80 -4.69
C ASP A 118 -10.12 -20.57 -5.24
N ALA A 119 -9.88 -19.39 -4.66
CA ALA A 119 -10.44 -18.13 -5.14
C ALA A 119 -9.56 -17.42 -6.17
N LEU A 120 -8.39 -17.98 -6.52
CA LEU A 120 -7.53 -17.41 -7.56
C LEU A 120 -8.08 -17.70 -8.95
N GLY A 121 -8.16 -16.64 -9.76
CA GLY A 121 -8.44 -16.73 -11.19
C GLY A 121 -7.19 -17.10 -12.00
N ALA A 122 -7.00 -16.43 -13.15
CA ALA A 122 -5.88 -16.68 -14.08
C ALA A 122 -4.51 -16.17 -13.60
N ILE A 123 -4.26 -16.14 -12.28
CA ILE A 123 -2.99 -15.66 -11.69
C ILE A 123 -2.08 -16.85 -11.43
N GLU A 124 -0.80 -16.72 -11.80
CA GLU A 124 0.23 -17.70 -11.44
C GLU A 124 0.38 -17.77 -9.91
N SER A 125 0.03 -18.93 -9.34
CA SER A 125 -0.21 -19.05 -7.90
C SER A 125 1.05 -18.86 -7.07
N GLU A 126 2.15 -19.55 -7.39
CA GLU A 126 3.36 -19.52 -6.57
C GLU A 126 4.04 -18.13 -6.55
N PRO A 127 4.30 -17.45 -7.70
CA PRO A 127 4.83 -16.08 -7.68
C PRO A 127 3.93 -15.11 -6.90
N PHE A 128 2.61 -15.26 -7.03
CA PHE A 128 1.66 -14.45 -6.28
C PHE A 128 1.78 -14.68 -4.77
N PHE A 129 1.84 -15.93 -4.31
CA PHE A 129 2.06 -16.23 -2.89
C PHE A 129 3.37 -15.63 -2.41
N LEU A 130 4.49 -15.94 -3.07
CA LEU A 130 5.80 -15.47 -2.64
C LEU A 130 5.91 -13.93 -2.62
N SER A 131 5.12 -13.22 -3.42
CA SER A 131 5.09 -11.74 -3.41
C SER A 131 4.74 -11.15 -2.06
N PHE A 132 3.94 -11.83 -1.23
CA PHE A 132 3.54 -11.38 0.11
C PHE A 132 4.70 -11.28 1.11
N LEU A 133 5.80 -12.01 0.86
CA LEU A 133 6.97 -12.00 1.75
C LEU A 133 7.83 -10.75 1.61
N SER A 134 7.62 -9.98 0.53
CA SER A 134 8.33 -8.75 0.26
C SER A 134 7.49 -7.53 0.66
N GLN A 135 8.17 -6.45 1.07
CA GLN A 135 7.48 -5.18 1.28
C GLN A 135 7.14 -4.57 -0.09
N PRO A 136 5.88 -4.20 -0.35
CA PRO A 136 5.51 -3.57 -1.61
C PRO A 136 6.21 -2.23 -1.81
N LEU A 137 6.57 -1.95 -3.07
CA LEU A 137 7.16 -0.67 -3.46
C LEU A 137 6.16 0.50 -3.27
N LEU A 138 6.71 1.68 -3.09
CA LEU A 138 6.00 2.94 -3.18
C LEU A 138 5.99 3.40 -4.63
N PHE A 139 4.81 3.66 -5.18
CA PHE A 139 4.66 4.13 -6.56
C PHE A 139 4.27 5.60 -6.58
N LEU A 140 4.98 6.36 -7.41
CA LEU A 140 4.64 7.73 -7.72
C LEU A 140 4.24 7.82 -9.18
N ARG A 141 3.06 8.40 -9.40
CA ARG A 141 2.66 8.90 -10.72
C ARG A 141 3.13 10.33 -10.86
N MET A 142 4.04 10.58 -11.80
CA MET A 142 4.46 11.93 -12.16
C MET A 142 3.31 12.64 -12.87
N ARG A 143 3.06 13.90 -12.51
CA ARG A 143 2.01 14.70 -13.16
C ARG A 143 2.51 15.23 -14.51
N PRO A 144 1.60 15.50 -15.47
CA PRO A 144 2.00 15.94 -16.81
C PRO A 144 2.94 17.13 -16.79
N GLY A 145 4.10 17.01 -17.47
CA GLY A 145 5.11 18.06 -17.56
C GLY A 145 6.10 18.10 -16.39
N MET A 146 5.90 17.27 -15.35
CA MET A 146 6.76 17.22 -14.17
C MET A 146 7.72 16.03 -14.17
N GLU A 147 7.74 15.22 -15.23
CA GLU A 147 8.50 13.96 -15.29
C GLU A 147 10.00 14.21 -15.12
N LYS A 148 10.55 15.17 -15.89
CA LYS A 148 11.98 15.53 -15.77
C LYS A 148 12.32 16.08 -14.38
N VAL A 149 11.48 16.96 -13.86
CA VAL A 149 11.66 17.60 -12.55
C VAL A 149 11.70 16.56 -11.43
N VAL A 150 10.75 15.61 -11.43
CA VAL A 150 10.69 14.56 -10.42
C VAL A 150 11.91 13.65 -10.52
N ILE A 151 12.29 13.23 -11.73
CA ILE A 151 13.45 12.35 -11.94
C ILE A 151 14.75 13.03 -11.48
N GLU A 152 14.94 14.31 -11.80
CA GLU A 152 16.12 15.08 -11.38
C GLU A 152 16.18 15.21 -9.86
N LYS A 153 15.07 15.59 -9.21
CA LYS A 153 14.99 15.68 -7.74
C LYS A 153 15.29 14.36 -7.04
N LEU A 154 14.78 13.24 -7.58
CA LEU A 154 15.06 11.91 -7.03
C LEU A 154 16.54 11.53 -7.17
N LYS A 155 17.18 11.88 -8.30
CA LYS A 155 18.61 11.66 -8.54
C LYS A 155 19.48 12.53 -7.61
N ASP A 156 19.14 13.81 -7.47
CA ASP A 156 19.88 14.74 -6.61
C ASP A 156 19.81 14.33 -5.14
N HIS A 157 18.67 13.79 -4.71
CA HIS A 157 18.49 13.22 -3.37
C HIS A 157 19.10 11.80 -3.24
N GLN A 158 19.77 11.27 -4.28
CA GLN A 158 20.37 9.93 -4.31
C GLN A 158 19.37 8.82 -3.93
N SER A 159 18.10 9.01 -4.29
CA SER A 159 17.06 8.04 -3.98
C SER A 159 17.18 6.85 -4.91
N SER A 160 17.10 5.63 -4.39
CA SER A 160 16.97 4.44 -5.22
C SER A 160 15.55 4.41 -5.81
N PHE A 161 15.43 4.39 -7.14
CA PHE A 161 14.16 4.25 -7.82
C PHE A 161 14.31 3.49 -9.14
N THR A 162 13.20 2.91 -9.59
CA THR A 162 13.06 2.31 -10.91
C THR A 162 11.98 3.06 -11.67
N GLN A 163 12.30 3.57 -12.86
CA GLN A 163 11.29 4.17 -13.73
C GLN A 163 10.50 3.08 -14.45
N ILE A 164 9.17 3.20 -14.42
CA ILE A 164 8.24 2.28 -15.08
C ILE A 164 7.46 3.06 -16.12
N GLY A 165 7.74 2.79 -17.40
CA GLY A 165 7.16 3.56 -18.50
C GLY A 165 7.55 5.05 -18.43
N PHE A 166 6.68 5.91 -18.96
CA PHE A 166 6.98 7.35 -19.06
C PHE A 166 6.73 8.12 -17.76
N ALA A 167 5.60 7.86 -17.09
CA ALA A 167 5.07 8.71 -16.03
C ALA A 167 5.04 8.07 -14.63
N CYS A 168 5.68 6.92 -14.42
CA CYS A 168 5.70 6.25 -13.12
C CYS A 168 7.12 5.96 -12.63
N VAL A 169 7.34 6.08 -11.33
CA VAL A 169 8.54 5.59 -10.64
C VAL A 169 8.14 4.72 -9.45
N ALA A 170 8.93 3.68 -9.22
CA ALA A 170 8.81 2.79 -8.07
C ALA A 170 10.01 3.00 -7.14
N LEU A 171 9.75 3.15 -5.84
CA LEU A 171 10.73 3.43 -4.81
C LEU A 171 10.60 2.43 -3.66
N PRO A 172 11.65 2.23 -2.84
CA PRO A 172 11.50 1.60 -1.55
C PRO A 172 10.40 2.27 -0.72
N ASN A 173 9.60 1.48 0.00
CA ASN A 173 8.44 1.98 0.76
C ASN A 173 8.81 3.03 1.82
N ALA A 174 10.00 2.88 2.41
CA ALA A 174 10.51 3.78 3.46
C ALA A 174 11.11 5.10 2.93
N THR A 175 11.04 5.36 1.63
CA THR A 175 11.56 6.60 1.04
C THR A 175 10.76 7.80 1.56
N LYS A 176 11.45 8.78 2.17
CA LYS A 176 10.85 10.04 2.60
C LYS A 176 10.69 10.96 1.39
N LEU A 177 9.45 11.29 1.05
CA LEU A 177 9.16 12.04 -0.18
C LEU A 177 8.86 13.51 0.09
N GLU A 178 8.38 13.83 1.28
CA GLU A 178 7.85 15.15 1.64
C GLU A 178 8.89 16.26 1.55
N GLU A 179 10.16 15.91 1.74
CA GLU A 179 11.31 16.82 1.65
C GLU A 179 11.86 16.93 0.21
N VAL A 180 11.45 16.05 -0.69
CA VAL A 180 12.05 15.89 -2.03
C VAL A 180 11.08 16.32 -3.12
N ILE A 181 9.85 15.82 -3.07
CA ILE A 181 8.84 15.98 -4.10
C ILE A 181 7.65 16.75 -3.52
N ALA A 182 7.20 17.79 -4.22
CA ALA A 182 5.96 18.47 -3.86
C ALA A 182 4.76 17.59 -4.26
N LEU A 183 4.31 16.77 -3.32
CA LEU A 183 3.20 15.83 -3.51
C LEU A 183 1.93 16.54 -3.99
N ASN A 184 1.14 15.82 -4.78
CA ASN A 184 -0.06 16.28 -5.48
C ASN A 184 0.17 17.36 -6.56
N LYS A 185 1.33 18.05 -6.58
CA LYS A 185 1.70 19.02 -7.63
C LYS A 185 2.67 18.45 -8.65
N GLU A 186 3.73 17.80 -8.19
CA GLU A 186 4.78 17.23 -9.03
C GLU A 186 4.51 15.74 -9.30
N ALA A 187 4.12 15.02 -8.26
CA ALA A 187 3.76 13.61 -8.34
C ALA A 187 2.67 13.26 -7.33
N VAL A 188 1.96 12.17 -7.59
CA VAL A 188 0.90 11.63 -6.76
C VAL A 188 1.30 10.24 -6.27
N VAL A 189 1.26 9.99 -4.97
CA VAL A 189 1.34 8.62 -4.43
C VAL A 189 0.11 7.85 -4.88
N GLN A 190 0.33 6.85 -5.73
CA GLN A 190 -0.72 6.04 -6.34
C GLN A 190 -0.13 4.71 -6.80
N ASP A 191 -0.73 3.59 -6.39
CA ASP A 191 -0.31 2.26 -6.81
C ASP A 191 -0.30 2.12 -8.34
N TYR A 192 0.69 1.42 -8.89
CA TYR A 192 0.87 1.30 -10.34
C TYR A 192 -0.38 0.76 -11.05
N SER A 193 -1.06 -0.23 -10.45
CA SER A 193 -2.31 -0.80 -11.00
C SER A 193 -3.41 0.27 -11.12
N SER A 194 -3.55 1.12 -10.11
CA SER A 194 -4.53 2.22 -10.09
C SER A 194 -4.22 3.30 -11.14
N GLN A 195 -2.95 3.46 -11.53
CA GLN A 195 -2.57 4.40 -12.59
C GLN A 195 -3.03 3.95 -13.98
N GLN A 196 -3.24 2.64 -14.19
CA GLN A 196 -3.60 2.08 -15.50
C GLN A 196 -5.09 2.15 -15.82
N VAL A 197 -5.94 2.43 -14.82
CA VAL A 197 -7.41 2.32 -14.91
C VAL A 197 -8.00 3.14 -16.07
N PHE A 198 -7.37 4.26 -16.44
CA PHE A 198 -7.85 5.15 -17.51
C PHE A 198 -7.02 5.11 -18.79
N ASN A 199 -6.16 4.12 -19.00
CA ASN A 199 -5.38 4.03 -20.25
C ASN A 199 -6.26 3.88 -21.49
N PHE A 200 -7.46 3.31 -21.34
CA PHE A 200 -8.42 3.21 -22.43
C PHE A 200 -8.90 4.58 -22.94
N LEU A 201 -8.84 5.65 -22.12
CA LEU A 201 -9.28 6.98 -22.54
C LEU A 201 -8.45 7.52 -23.72
N GLU A 202 -7.17 7.15 -23.81
CA GLU A 202 -6.29 7.51 -24.93
C GLU A 202 -6.73 6.91 -26.26
N GLN A 203 -7.54 5.84 -26.23
CA GLN A 203 -8.04 5.12 -27.40
C GLN A 203 -9.47 5.56 -27.78
N THR A 204 -10.05 6.50 -27.03
CA THR A 204 -11.41 6.99 -27.24
C THR A 204 -11.39 8.45 -27.71
N ASN A 205 -12.39 8.87 -28.48
CA ASN A 205 -12.62 10.29 -28.82
C ASN A 205 -13.12 11.12 -27.61
N LEU A 206 -12.88 10.66 -26.38
CA LEU A 206 -13.26 11.35 -25.14
C LEU A 206 -12.25 12.43 -24.73
N ASP A 207 -11.22 12.68 -25.54
CA ASP A 207 -10.25 13.76 -25.37
C ASP A 207 -10.76 15.12 -25.89
N GLN A 208 -11.87 15.14 -26.67
CA GLN A 208 -12.46 16.35 -27.21
C GLN A 208 -13.50 17.00 -26.27
N GLY A 209 -13.30 18.29 -25.97
CA GLY A 209 -14.21 19.11 -25.16
C GLY A 209 -14.13 18.82 -23.65
N ASN A 210 -14.87 19.59 -22.86
CA ASN A 210 -14.98 19.35 -21.43
C ASN A 210 -15.86 18.13 -21.15
N LYS A 211 -15.46 17.27 -20.20
CA LYS A 211 -16.22 16.10 -19.78
C LYS A 211 -16.86 16.32 -18.43
N ILE A 212 -18.11 15.87 -18.27
CA ILE A 212 -18.77 15.86 -16.95
C ILE A 212 -18.44 14.53 -16.29
N VAL A 213 -17.71 14.57 -15.18
CA VAL A 213 -17.16 13.38 -14.52
C VAL A 213 -17.71 13.27 -13.11
N TRP A 214 -18.13 12.07 -12.72
CA TRP A 214 -18.49 11.76 -11.34
C TRP A 214 -17.60 10.67 -10.77
N ASP A 215 -16.82 11.00 -9.74
CA ASP A 215 -16.12 10.03 -8.89
C ASP A 215 -17.00 9.72 -7.67
N CYS A 216 -17.78 8.64 -7.76
CA CYS A 216 -18.87 8.38 -6.80
C CYS A 216 -18.44 7.62 -5.54
N CYS A 217 -17.20 7.14 -5.51
CA CYS A 217 -16.50 6.56 -4.36
C CYS A 217 -15.11 7.17 -4.24
N ALA A 218 -15.05 8.51 -4.22
CA ALA A 218 -13.83 9.27 -4.47
C ALA A 218 -12.70 8.98 -3.48
N ALA A 219 -13.00 8.51 -2.27
CA ALA A 219 -12.04 8.28 -1.21
C ALA A 219 -11.09 9.48 -1.03
N SER A 220 -9.78 9.30 -1.26
CA SER A 220 -8.78 10.37 -1.17
C SER A 220 -8.58 11.15 -2.47
N GLY A 221 -9.40 10.96 -3.50
CA GLY A 221 -9.38 11.72 -4.75
C GLY A 221 -8.28 11.32 -5.73
N GLY A 222 -7.57 10.21 -5.52
CA GLY A 222 -6.45 9.79 -6.38
C GLY A 222 -6.87 9.53 -7.84
N LYS A 223 -8.05 8.94 -8.06
CA LYS A 223 -8.61 8.70 -9.40
C LYS A 223 -9.15 10.00 -10.02
N SER A 224 -9.75 10.87 -9.23
CA SER A 224 -10.11 12.23 -9.64
C SER A 224 -8.90 13.05 -10.17
N ILE A 225 -7.74 13.02 -9.49
CA ILE A 225 -6.53 13.68 -10.01
C ILE A 225 -6.03 12.99 -11.29
N LEU A 226 -6.09 11.66 -11.35
CA LEU A 226 -5.65 10.90 -12.52
C LEU A 226 -6.48 11.23 -13.77
N VAL A 227 -7.82 11.25 -13.67
CA VAL A 227 -8.68 11.58 -14.82
C VAL A 227 -8.53 13.03 -15.24
N HIS A 228 -8.36 13.96 -14.28
CA HIS A 228 -8.06 15.35 -14.57
C HIS A 228 -6.76 15.49 -15.38
N ASP A 229 -5.69 14.82 -14.94
CA ASP A 229 -4.39 14.86 -15.62
C ASP A 229 -4.46 14.21 -17.02
N LYS A 230 -5.16 13.09 -17.17
CA LYS A 230 -5.34 12.40 -18.47
C LYS A 230 -6.12 13.25 -19.48
N LEU A 231 -7.14 13.98 -19.02
CA LEU A 231 -7.98 14.83 -19.86
C LEU A 231 -7.49 16.29 -19.92
N SER A 232 -6.23 16.55 -19.55
CA SER A 232 -5.60 17.88 -19.62
C SER A 232 -6.40 18.97 -18.91
N GLY A 233 -7.04 18.63 -17.79
CA GLY A 233 -7.87 19.53 -16.99
C GLY A 233 -9.24 19.88 -17.57
N LYS A 234 -9.64 19.28 -18.70
CA LYS A 234 -10.92 19.54 -19.38
C LYS A 234 -12.05 18.73 -18.75
N ILE A 235 -12.26 18.88 -17.44
CA ILE A 235 -13.32 18.15 -16.73
C ILE A 235 -14.14 19.08 -15.81
N HIS A 236 -15.41 18.74 -15.69
CA HIS A 236 -16.38 19.25 -14.73
C HIS A 236 -16.59 18.16 -13.68
N LEU A 237 -15.89 18.27 -12.54
CA LEU A 237 -15.77 17.18 -11.59
C LEU A 237 -16.81 17.25 -10.46
N THR A 238 -17.54 16.16 -10.31
CA THR A 238 -18.36 15.84 -9.15
C THR A 238 -17.70 14.73 -8.34
N VAL A 239 -17.64 14.87 -7.00
CA VAL A 239 -17.11 13.83 -6.10
C VAL A 239 -18.09 13.48 -5.00
N SER A 240 -18.24 12.18 -4.70
CA SER A 240 -19.00 11.71 -3.54
C SER A 240 -18.32 10.52 -2.85
N ASP A 241 -18.61 10.34 -1.57
CA ASP A 241 -18.21 9.20 -0.74
C ASP A 241 -19.18 9.14 0.46
N ILE A 242 -19.44 7.95 1.00
CA ILE A 242 -20.32 7.78 2.16
C ILE A 242 -19.68 8.31 3.45
N ARG A 243 -18.35 8.46 3.49
CA ARG A 243 -17.59 8.87 4.68
C ARG A 243 -17.25 10.36 4.64
N GLY A 244 -17.85 11.13 5.54
CA GLY A 244 -17.63 12.58 5.61
C GLY A 244 -16.19 13.01 5.89
N THR A 245 -15.46 12.28 6.76
CA THR A 245 -14.05 12.58 7.07
C THR A 245 -13.14 12.39 5.85
N ILE A 246 -13.38 11.34 5.08
CA ILE A 246 -12.64 11.05 3.85
C ILE A 246 -12.96 12.10 2.76
N MET A 247 -14.23 12.50 2.65
CA MET A 247 -14.63 13.58 1.75
C MET A 247 -13.93 14.91 2.07
N HIS A 248 -13.74 15.26 3.34
CA HIS A 248 -12.96 16.45 3.72
C HIS A 248 -11.51 16.38 3.21
N ASN A 249 -10.84 15.25 3.45
CA ASN A 249 -9.47 15.02 2.97
C ASN A 249 -9.38 15.04 1.43
N CYS A 250 -10.41 14.50 0.75
CA CYS A 250 -10.52 14.52 -0.71
C CYS A 250 -10.50 15.96 -1.24
N LYS A 251 -11.36 16.84 -0.68
CA LYS A 251 -11.42 18.25 -1.09
C LYS A 251 -10.09 18.97 -0.90
N GLN A 252 -9.45 18.77 0.26
CA GLN A 252 -8.14 19.37 0.52
C GLN A 252 -7.09 18.88 -0.48
N ARG A 253 -7.01 17.57 -0.71
CA ARG A 253 -6.03 16.98 -1.63
C ARG A 253 -6.24 17.41 -3.09
N LEU A 254 -7.49 17.52 -3.53
CA LEU A 254 -7.83 18.03 -4.87
C LEU A 254 -7.48 19.51 -5.01
N GLN A 255 -7.73 20.32 -3.98
CA GLN A 255 -7.29 21.71 -3.94
C GLN A 255 -5.77 21.84 -4.02
N GLU A 256 -5.01 21.05 -3.26
CA GLU A 256 -3.54 20.99 -3.33
C GLU A 256 -3.04 20.59 -4.73
N ALA A 257 -3.76 19.68 -5.38
CA ALA A 257 -3.49 19.25 -6.76
C ALA A 257 -3.94 20.26 -7.82
N GLY A 258 -4.63 21.34 -7.45
CA GLY A 258 -5.19 22.29 -8.40
C GLY A 258 -6.30 21.70 -9.28
N VAL A 259 -7.03 20.70 -8.77
CA VAL A 259 -8.17 20.08 -9.45
C VAL A 259 -9.46 20.74 -8.96
N PRO A 260 -10.17 21.52 -9.79
CA PRO A 260 -11.41 22.18 -9.38
C PRO A 260 -12.54 21.16 -9.18
N ILE A 261 -13.36 21.41 -8.16
CA ILE A 261 -14.53 20.59 -7.83
C ILE A 261 -15.77 21.45 -8.04
N GLU A 262 -16.71 20.99 -8.85
CA GLU A 262 -17.99 21.67 -9.06
C GLU A 262 -19.01 21.28 -7.99
N HIS A 263 -19.11 19.98 -7.73
CA HIS A 263 -20.04 19.41 -6.76
C HIS A 263 -19.33 18.42 -5.86
N SER A 264 -19.61 18.51 -4.55
CA SER A 264 -19.11 17.53 -3.59
C SER A 264 -20.09 17.31 -2.45
N PHE A 265 -20.41 16.06 -2.17
CA PHE A 265 -21.41 15.69 -1.17
C PHE A 265 -21.12 14.32 -0.57
N VAL A 266 -21.64 14.11 0.63
CA VAL A 266 -21.57 12.83 1.33
C VAL A 266 -22.86 12.09 1.03
N THR A 267 -22.77 10.89 0.46
CA THR A 267 -23.94 10.05 0.19
C THR A 267 -23.57 8.58 0.15
N ASP A 268 -24.54 7.73 0.43
CA ASP A 268 -24.52 6.37 -0.06
C ASP A 268 -24.99 6.36 -1.52
N VAL A 269 -24.13 5.94 -2.45
CA VAL A 269 -24.46 5.89 -3.88
C VAL A 269 -25.49 4.80 -4.20
N ALA A 270 -25.70 3.84 -3.29
CA ALA A 270 -26.75 2.83 -3.42
C ALA A 270 -28.14 3.35 -3.01
N SER A 271 -28.22 4.53 -2.40
CA SER A 271 -29.47 5.16 -1.96
C SER A 271 -29.99 6.19 -2.97
N GLU A 272 -31.26 6.60 -2.84
CA GLU A 272 -31.82 7.67 -3.66
C GLU A 272 -31.04 8.98 -3.46
N LEU A 273 -30.55 9.54 -4.57
CA LEU A 273 -29.79 10.79 -4.56
C LEU A 273 -30.74 11.97 -4.34
N SER A 274 -30.50 12.73 -3.28
CA SER A 274 -31.27 13.94 -2.96
C SER A 274 -30.68 15.20 -3.60
N GLN A 275 -29.47 15.10 -4.15
CA GLN A 275 -28.72 16.21 -4.71
C GLN A 275 -29.16 16.50 -6.15
N LYS A 276 -29.22 17.79 -6.50
CA LYS A 276 -29.39 18.22 -7.90
C LYS A 276 -28.06 18.04 -8.62
N LEU A 277 -27.94 16.96 -9.38
CA LEU A 277 -26.79 16.63 -10.20
C LEU A 277 -27.05 16.98 -11.67
N PRO A 278 -25.98 17.09 -12.50
CA PRO A 278 -26.13 17.11 -13.95
C PRO A 278 -27.02 15.96 -14.43
N ALA A 279 -27.80 16.20 -15.49
CA ALA A 279 -28.67 15.18 -16.06
C ALA A 279 -27.89 13.98 -16.62
N ASP A 280 -26.71 14.25 -17.20
CA ASP A 280 -25.85 13.25 -17.83
C ASP A 280 -24.39 13.41 -17.39
N PHE A 281 -23.73 12.27 -17.15
CA PHE A 281 -22.29 12.19 -16.92
C PHE A 281 -21.60 11.51 -18.10
N SER A 282 -20.50 12.10 -18.58
CA SER A 282 -19.67 11.50 -19.63
C SER A 282 -18.84 10.33 -19.09
N ILE A 283 -18.40 10.41 -17.83
CA ILE A 283 -17.59 9.39 -17.17
C ILE A 283 -18.09 9.24 -15.73
N ILE A 284 -18.36 8.01 -15.31
CA ILE A 284 -18.61 7.67 -13.91
C ILE A 284 -17.50 6.75 -13.45
N ILE A 285 -16.78 7.16 -12.40
CA ILE A 285 -15.74 6.40 -11.74
C ILE A 285 -16.36 5.78 -10.49
N CYS A 286 -16.46 4.45 -10.48
CA CYS A 286 -17.05 3.68 -9.39
C CYS A 286 -15.99 2.75 -8.78
N ASP A 287 -15.17 3.30 -7.88
CA ASP A 287 -14.18 2.54 -7.11
C ASP A 287 -14.84 1.91 -5.87
N VAL A 288 -15.67 0.90 -6.12
CA VAL A 288 -16.54 0.32 -5.10
C VAL A 288 -15.76 -0.30 -3.93
N PRO A 289 -16.31 -0.28 -2.70
CA PRO A 289 -15.77 -1.06 -1.59
C PRO A 289 -15.61 -2.52 -1.98
N CYS A 290 -14.42 -3.06 -1.76
CA CYS A 290 -14.08 -4.46 -2.02
C CYS A 290 -13.36 -5.07 -0.81
N THR A 291 -13.02 -6.35 -0.88
CA THR A 291 -12.29 -7.07 0.18
C THR A 291 -10.89 -6.51 0.46
N GLY A 292 -10.36 -5.68 -0.46
CA GLY A 292 -9.00 -5.16 -0.36
C GLY A 292 -7.91 -6.21 -0.62
N SER A 293 -8.27 -7.42 -1.07
CA SER A 293 -7.33 -8.54 -1.19
C SER A 293 -6.13 -8.30 -2.11
N GLY A 294 -6.29 -7.45 -3.12
CA GLY A 294 -5.19 -6.99 -3.97
C GLY A 294 -4.15 -6.11 -3.27
N THR A 295 -4.42 -5.65 -2.04
CA THR A 295 -3.56 -4.76 -1.25
C THR A 295 -3.04 -5.38 0.05
N TRP A 296 -3.39 -6.65 0.33
CA TRP A 296 -2.98 -7.34 1.55
C TRP A 296 -1.47 -7.45 1.75
N SER A 297 -0.66 -7.39 0.69
CA SER A 297 0.81 -7.29 0.84
C SER A 297 1.26 -6.01 1.56
N ARG A 298 0.46 -4.93 1.48
CA ARG A 298 0.66 -3.67 2.22
C ARG A 298 0.07 -3.72 3.63
N THR A 299 -1.01 -4.47 3.82
CA THR A 299 -1.71 -4.69 5.09
C THR A 299 -1.76 -6.19 5.42
N PRO A 300 -0.60 -6.82 5.69
CA PRO A 300 -0.52 -8.28 5.83
C PRO A 300 -1.31 -8.82 7.03
N GLU A 301 -1.69 -7.96 7.98
CA GLU A 301 -2.63 -8.32 9.04
C GLU A 301 -4.00 -8.76 8.53
N GLN A 302 -4.40 -8.32 7.32
CA GLN A 302 -5.65 -8.75 6.69
C GLN A 302 -5.55 -10.14 6.04
N LEU A 303 -4.32 -10.58 5.73
CA LEU A 303 -4.08 -11.95 5.30
C LEU A 303 -4.12 -12.89 6.51
N ALA A 304 -3.62 -12.44 7.67
CA ALA A 304 -3.26 -13.26 8.82
C ALA A 304 -4.41 -13.99 9.51
#